data_AF-A0A9D8P5D0-F1
#
_entry.id   AF-A0A9D8P5D0-F1
#
_cell.length_a   1.000
_cell.length_b   1.000
_cell.length_c   1.000
_cell.angle_alpha   90.00
_cell.angle_beta   90.00
_cell.angle_gamma   90.00
#
_symmetry.space_group_name_H-M   'P 1'
#
loop_
_entity.id
_entity.type
_entity.pdbx_description
1 polymer ?
#
loop_
_entity_poly.entity_id
_entity_poly.type
_entity_poly.pdbx_seq_one_letter_code
_entity_poly.pdbx_strand_id
1 'polypeptide(L)'
;MFTDQAAAHTWMSIASNGNVGIATTAPSSQLHVAKASGISQLKVGDDVASTSNSLNGLNFMSYNDGKNYIDSKTSGGYLFFRSGNGSENGWARTWMTVNAANGNVGIGTTGPGSKLQVNGGAPVGYAAATTAPVNGLAVSGNVGIGTTAASAASLPFRMCIRGNGVIRGGDLGSGGAL
;
A
#
# COMPACT_ATOMS: atom_id res chain seq x y z
N MET A 1 -24.56 -28.10 11.12
CA MET A 1 -23.79 -28.10 9.87
C MET A 1 -24.75 -27.67 8.78
N PHE A 2 -24.47 -26.59 8.05
CA PHE A 2 -25.27 -26.21 6.88
C PHE A 2 -24.59 -26.85 5.65
N THR A 3 -25.20 -27.92 5.13
CA THR A 3 -24.75 -28.66 3.94
C THR A 3 -25.72 -28.43 2.78
N ASP A 4 -25.28 -28.66 1.54
CA ASP A 4 -26.20 -28.73 0.41
C ASP A 4 -27.14 -29.95 0.52
N GLN A 5 -28.20 -29.96 -0.29
CA GLN A 5 -29.20 -31.04 -0.33
C GLN A 5 -28.61 -32.40 -0.78
N ALA A 6 -27.35 -32.44 -1.23
CA ALA A 6 -26.64 -33.62 -1.74
C ALA A 6 -25.39 -34.03 -0.89
N ALA A 7 -25.17 -33.38 0.26
CA ALA A 7 -24.08 -33.60 1.22
C ALA A 7 -22.63 -33.53 0.70
N ALA A 8 -22.37 -33.01 -0.52
CA ALA A 8 -21.02 -33.01 -1.09
C ALA A 8 -20.14 -31.84 -0.61
N HIS A 9 -20.75 -30.79 -0.06
CA HIS A 9 -20.04 -29.58 0.36
C HIS A 9 -20.48 -29.12 1.75
N THR A 10 -19.50 -28.81 2.61
CA THR A 10 -19.74 -28.10 3.87
C THR A 10 -19.63 -26.61 3.61
N TRP A 11 -20.74 -25.87 3.64
CA TRP A 11 -20.71 -24.43 3.43
C TRP A 11 -20.29 -23.67 4.69
N MET A 12 -20.80 -24.09 5.84
CA MET A 12 -20.44 -23.54 7.14
C MET A 12 -20.29 -24.66 8.19
N SER A 13 -19.20 -24.63 8.92
CA SER A 13 -18.93 -25.46 10.10
C SER A 13 -18.74 -24.59 11.34
N ILE A 14 -19.16 -25.10 12.50
CA ILE A 14 -18.82 -24.54 13.81
C ILE A 14 -18.16 -25.67 14.59
N ALA A 15 -16.89 -25.50 14.94
CA ALA A 15 -16.14 -26.47 15.73
C ALA A 15 -16.56 -26.43 17.20
N SER A 16 -16.28 -27.49 17.96
CA SER A 16 -16.63 -27.59 19.38
C SER A 16 -15.96 -26.51 20.25
N ASN A 17 -14.87 -25.91 19.77
CA ASN A 17 -14.19 -24.77 20.40
C ASN A 17 -14.80 -23.41 20.01
N GLY A 18 -15.89 -23.38 19.24
CA GLY A 18 -16.58 -22.17 18.80
C GLY A 18 -16.04 -21.53 17.52
N ASN A 19 -14.99 -22.08 16.90
CA ASN A 19 -14.46 -21.54 15.65
C ASN A 19 -15.44 -21.78 14.49
N VAL A 20 -15.62 -20.77 13.63
CA VAL A 20 -16.48 -20.83 12.46
C VAL A 20 -15.63 -21.06 11.20
N GLY A 21 -15.91 -22.13 10.47
CA GLY A 21 -15.35 -22.40 9.15
C GLY A 21 -16.34 -22.08 8.03
N ILE A 22 -15.91 -21.38 6.99
CA ILE A 22 -16.68 -21.21 5.74
C ILE A 22 -15.92 -21.95 4.62
N ALA A 23 -16.60 -22.89 3.96
CA ALA A 23 -16.04 -23.83 2.98
C ALA A 23 -14.90 -24.75 3.50
N THR A 24 -14.71 -24.80 4.83
CA THR A 24 -13.78 -25.72 5.52
C THR A 24 -14.46 -26.38 6.72
N THR A 25 -14.10 -27.63 6.99
CA THR A 25 -14.55 -28.42 8.15
C THR A 25 -13.57 -28.37 9.32
N ALA A 26 -12.35 -27.85 9.10
CA ALA A 26 -11.28 -27.77 10.10
C ALA A 26 -10.83 -26.31 10.29
N PRO A 27 -11.65 -25.46 10.95
CA PRO A 27 -11.28 -24.07 11.21
C PRO A 27 -10.14 -23.98 12.24
N SER A 28 -8.98 -23.44 11.83
CA SER A 28 -7.79 -23.27 12.67
C SER A 28 -7.73 -21.91 13.40
N SER A 29 -8.69 -21.02 13.12
CA SER A 29 -8.87 -19.70 13.73
C SER A 29 -10.35 -19.44 14.00
N GLN A 30 -10.67 -18.44 14.83
CA GLN A 30 -12.06 -18.08 15.21
C GLN A 30 -13.00 -17.93 14.00
N LEU A 31 -12.49 -17.38 12.89
CA LEU A 31 -13.13 -17.42 11.59
C LEU A 31 -12.10 -17.89 10.56
N HIS A 32 -12.38 -19.00 9.86
CA HIS A 32 -11.53 -19.59 8.82
C HIS A 32 -12.32 -19.72 7.52
N VAL A 33 -12.00 -18.91 6.51
CA VAL A 33 -12.58 -19.01 5.16
C VAL A 33 -11.56 -19.67 4.24
N ALA A 34 -11.78 -20.92 3.84
CA ALA A 34 -10.84 -21.67 3.01
C ALA A 34 -11.56 -22.55 1.99
N LYS A 35 -10.96 -22.72 0.80
CA LYS A 35 -11.43 -23.67 -0.22
C LYS A 35 -10.27 -24.52 -0.74
N ALA A 36 -10.60 -25.70 -1.28
CA ALA A 36 -9.62 -26.67 -1.77
C ALA A 36 -8.83 -26.21 -3.02
N SER A 37 -9.39 -25.30 -3.84
CA SER A 37 -8.71 -24.77 -5.03
C SER A 37 -9.17 -23.36 -5.43
N GLY A 38 -8.22 -22.52 -5.87
CA GLY A 38 -8.41 -21.09 -6.19
C GLY A 38 -8.28 -20.15 -4.97
N ILE A 39 -8.71 -18.89 -5.10
CA ILE A 39 -8.56 -17.86 -4.05
C ILE A 39 -9.72 -17.86 -3.04
N SER A 40 -9.45 -18.12 -1.76
CA SER A 40 -10.39 -17.86 -0.66
C SER A 40 -10.47 -16.34 -0.41
N GLN A 41 -11.69 -15.77 -0.31
CA GLN A 41 -11.88 -14.33 -0.13
C GLN A 41 -12.90 -14.05 0.97
N LEU A 42 -12.64 -13.04 1.81
CA LEU A 42 -13.62 -12.44 2.70
C LEU A 42 -14.10 -11.14 2.04
N LYS A 43 -15.27 -11.20 1.38
CA LYS A 43 -15.92 -10.01 0.81
C LYS A 43 -16.75 -9.34 1.91
N VAL A 44 -16.39 -8.12 2.29
CA VAL A 44 -17.20 -7.27 3.19
C VAL A 44 -17.67 -6.07 2.38
N GLY A 45 -18.88 -6.12 1.83
CA GLY A 45 -19.40 -5.06 0.95
C GLY A 45 -20.58 -5.50 0.08
N ASP A 46 -21.15 -4.57 -0.69
CA ASP A 46 -22.41 -4.75 -1.41
C ASP A 46 -22.34 -5.76 -2.57
N ASP A 47 -23.47 -6.39 -2.88
CA ASP A 47 -23.61 -7.58 -3.73
C ASP A 47 -24.11 -7.27 -5.15
N VAL A 48 -23.81 -6.06 -5.64
CA VAL A 48 -24.22 -5.65 -6.99
C VAL A 48 -23.15 -6.05 -8.02
N ALA A 49 -23.52 -6.97 -8.91
CA ALA A 49 -22.72 -7.42 -10.04
C ALA A 49 -22.41 -6.25 -11.00
N SER A 50 -21.19 -5.71 -10.95
CA SER A 50 -20.69 -4.77 -11.96
C SER A 50 -19.69 -5.47 -12.87
N THR A 51 -20.00 -5.49 -14.17
CA THR A 51 -19.37 -6.28 -15.24
C THR A 51 -17.99 -5.78 -15.69
N SER A 52 -17.24 -5.02 -14.90
CA SER A 52 -15.88 -4.60 -15.31
C SER A 52 -14.85 -4.36 -14.21
N ASN A 53 -15.24 -4.18 -12.94
CA ASN A 53 -14.31 -3.74 -11.88
C ASN A 53 -14.56 -4.45 -10.54
N SER A 54 -14.47 -5.78 -10.49
CA SER A 54 -14.56 -6.50 -9.21
C SER A 54 -13.33 -6.21 -8.35
N LEU A 55 -13.51 -5.36 -7.35
CA LEU A 55 -12.57 -5.20 -6.25
C LEU A 55 -12.68 -6.40 -5.33
N ASN A 56 -11.65 -7.24 -5.36
CA ASN A 56 -11.43 -8.21 -4.30
C ASN A 56 -10.65 -7.47 -3.21
N GLY A 57 -11.31 -7.15 -2.10
CA GLY A 57 -10.69 -6.36 -1.05
C GLY A 57 -11.36 -6.47 0.31
N LEU A 58 -10.58 -6.14 1.34
CA LEU A 58 -11.08 -5.96 2.69
C LEU A 58 -11.53 -4.51 2.83
N ASN A 59 -12.82 -4.32 3.06
CA ASN A 59 -13.40 -3.01 3.35
C ASN A 59 -13.46 -2.82 4.86
N PHE A 60 -12.82 -1.76 5.33
CA PHE A 60 -12.92 -1.30 6.70
C PHE A 60 -13.86 -0.09 6.69
N MET A 61 -15.13 -0.33 6.97
CA MET A 61 -16.13 0.74 7.06
C MET A 61 -15.81 1.63 8.26
N SER A 62 -15.69 2.94 8.03
CA SER A 62 -15.63 3.95 9.11
C SER A 62 -16.99 4.63 9.22
N TYR A 63 -17.47 4.82 10.46
CA TYR A 63 -18.70 5.54 10.76
C TYR A 63 -18.41 7.05 10.59
N ASN A 64 -18.87 7.65 9.50
CA ASN A 64 -18.84 9.08 9.15
C ASN A 64 -17.68 9.64 8.31
N ASP A 65 -16.63 8.88 8.01
CA ASP A 65 -15.60 9.25 7.03
C ASP A 65 -15.47 8.11 6.03
N GLY A 66 -15.28 8.42 4.75
CA GLY A 66 -15.42 7.42 3.68
C GLY A 66 -14.66 6.10 3.91
N LYS A 67 -15.18 5.03 3.34
CA LYS A 67 -14.65 3.67 3.48
C LYS A 67 -13.15 3.61 3.16
N ASN A 68 -12.40 2.84 3.96
CA ASN A 68 -11.01 2.51 3.68
C ASN A 68 -10.91 1.11 3.06
N TYR A 69 -10.10 0.97 2.03
CA TYR A 69 -10.00 -0.26 1.25
C TYR A 69 -8.55 -0.70 1.10
N ILE A 70 -8.34 -2.01 1.29
CA ILE A 70 -7.21 -2.72 0.71
C ILE A 70 -7.80 -3.65 -0.35
N ASP A 71 -7.52 -3.36 -1.61
CA ASP A 71 -8.12 -4.10 -2.72
C ASP A 71 -7.17 -4.30 -3.87
N SER A 72 -7.54 -5.22 -4.76
CA SER A 72 -6.79 -5.51 -5.97
C SER A 72 -7.65 -5.31 -7.21
N LYS A 73 -7.01 -4.86 -8.30
CA LYS A 73 -7.63 -4.82 -9.62
C LYS A 73 -7.24 -6.07 -10.40
N THR A 74 -8.24 -6.81 -10.87
CA THR A 74 -8.05 -8.04 -11.67
C THR A 74 -7.34 -7.78 -13.00
N SER A 75 -7.50 -6.58 -13.58
CA SER A 75 -6.74 -6.14 -14.75
C SER A 75 -5.47 -5.39 -14.32
N GLY A 76 -4.30 -5.98 -14.61
CA GLY A 76 -2.99 -5.38 -14.36
C GLY A 76 -2.28 -5.79 -13.07
N GLY A 77 -2.94 -6.55 -12.18
CA GLY A 77 -2.31 -7.12 -10.98
C GLY A 77 -1.81 -6.04 -10.01
N TYR A 78 -2.66 -5.10 -9.64
CA TYR A 78 -2.31 -4.06 -8.66
C TYR A 78 -2.92 -4.35 -7.30
N LEU A 79 -2.19 -4.02 -6.24
CA LEU A 79 -2.70 -3.87 -4.88
C LEU A 79 -2.81 -2.38 -4.56
N PHE A 80 -3.93 -1.93 -4.04
CA PHE A 80 -4.16 -0.55 -3.65
C PHE A 80 -4.51 -0.42 -2.16
N PHE A 81 -4.10 0.71 -1.61
CA PHE A 81 -4.50 1.23 -0.30
C PHE A 81 -5.20 2.57 -0.53
N ARG A 82 -6.50 2.64 -0.21
CA ARG A 82 -7.36 3.75 -0.66
C ARG A 82 -8.37 4.18 0.41
N SER A 83 -8.85 5.41 0.29
CA SER A 83 -9.98 5.94 1.08
C SER A 83 -10.95 6.69 0.17
N GLY A 84 -12.26 6.56 0.37
CA GLY A 84 -13.24 7.43 -0.30
C GLY A 84 -14.67 6.91 -0.37
N ASN A 85 -15.57 7.79 -0.82
CA ASN A 85 -17.02 7.58 -0.83
C ASN A 85 -17.60 7.02 -2.14
N GLY A 86 -16.79 6.56 -3.10
CA GLY A 86 -17.35 6.01 -4.34
C GLY A 86 -16.41 5.20 -5.20
N SER A 87 -17.02 4.60 -6.23
CA SER A 87 -16.41 3.75 -7.25
C SER A 87 -15.20 4.41 -7.91
N GLU A 88 -14.31 3.56 -8.42
CA GLU A 88 -12.93 3.77 -8.87
C GLU A 88 -12.65 4.91 -9.87
N ASN A 89 -13.67 5.64 -10.31
CA ASN A 89 -13.59 6.63 -11.37
C ASN A 89 -13.87 8.05 -10.88
N GLY A 90 -13.26 8.46 -9.76
CA GLY A 90 -13.16 9.89 -9.42
C GLY A 90 -13.11 10.27 -7.94
N TRP A 91 -13.52 9.40 -7.00
CA TRP A 91 -13.67 9.79 -5.59
C TRP A 91 -12.87 8.96 -4.57
N ALA A 92 -12.24 7.87 -5.00
CA ALA A 92 -11.29 7.12 -4.17
C ALA A 92 -9.90 7.78 -4.28
N ARG A 93 -9.37 8.26 -3.15
CA ARG A 93 -7.99 8.73 -3.05
C ARG A 93 -7.09 7.50 -2.91
N THR A 94 -6.24 7.27 -3.89
CA THR A 94 -5.18 6.25 -3.79
C THR A 94 -4.02 6.80 -3.01
N TRP A 95 -3.74 6.20 -1.86
CA TRP A 95 -2.59 6.56 -1.03
C TRP A 95 -1.36 5.77 -1.43
N MET A 96 -1.52 4.46 -1.64
CA MET A 96 -0.43 3.59 -2.07
C MET A 96 -0.90 2.59 -3.11
N THR A 97 0.00 2.26 -4.03
CA THR A 97 -0.16 1.25 -5.06
C THR A 97 1.05 0.35 -5.08
N VAL A 98 0.84 -0.96 -5.19
CA VAL A 98 1.88 -1.93 -5.53
C VAL A 98 1.50 -2.59 -6.84
N ASN A 99 2.36 -2.45 -7.84
CA ASN A 99 2.21 -3.11 -9.12
C ASN A 99 2.82 -4.52 -9.01
N ALA A 100 1.98 -5.57 -8.99
CA ALA A 100 2.47 -6.94 -8.84
C ALA A 100 3.20 -7.45 -10.09
N ALA A 101 3.01 -6.84 -11.27
CA ALA A 101 3.69 -7.25 -12.49
C ALA A 101 5.20 -6.92 -12.48
N ASN A 102 5.60 -5.84 -11.81
CA ASN A 102 7.00 -5.39 -11.78
C ASN A 102 7.54 -5.06 -10.38
N GLY A 103 6.71 -5.16 -9.34
CA GLY A 103 7.05 -4.85 -7.95
C GLY A 103 7.20 -3.35 -7.66
N ASN A 104 6.74 -2.47 -8.55
CA ASN A 104 6.84 -1.03 -8.34
C ASN A 104 5.85 -0.57 -7.26
N VAL A 105 6.30 0.35 -6.39
CA VAL A 105 5.47 0.96 -5.35
C VAL A 105 5.24 2.44 -5.67
N GLY A 106 3.97 2.84 -5.71
CA GLY A 106 3.53 4.21 -5.85
C GLY A 106 2.94 4.75 -4.56
N ILE A 107 3.28 5.97 -4.17
CA ILE A 107 2.60 6.74 -3.12
C ILE A 107 1.93 7.95 -3.79
N GLY A 108 0.61 8.09 -3.63
CA GLY A 108 -0.17 9.14 -4.28
C GLY A 108 -0.32 9.00 -5.81
N THR A 109 0.00 7.83 -6.37
CA THR A 109 -0.12 7.52 -7.80
C THR A 109 -0.68 6.11 -7.99
N THR A 110 -1.50 5.91 -9.03
CA THR A 110 -2.11 4.61 -9.37
C THR A 110 -1.26 3.79 -10.35
N GLY A 111 -0.24 4.38 -10.95
CA GLY A 111 0.60 3.75 -11.98
C GLY A 111 2.06 4.16 -11.78
N PRO A 112 2.79 3.52 -10.85
CA PRO A 112 4.18 3.85 -10.63
C PRO A 112 5.06 3.44 -11.82
N GLY A 113 5.72 4.42 -12.43
CA GLY A 113 6.65 4.24 -13.56
C GLY A 113 8.07 3.84 -13.16
N SER A 114 8.34 3.68 -11.87
CA SER A 114 9.65 3.31 -11.32
C SER A 114 9.47 2.50 -10.04
N LYS A 115 10.53 1.85 -9.55
CA LYS A 115 10.48 0.95 -8.37
C LYS A 115 9.85 1.60 -7.14
N LEU A 116 10.15 2.87 -6.92
CA LEU A 116 9.45 3.72 -5.96
C LEU A 116 9.11 5.04 -6.66
N GLN A 117 7.84 5.43 -6.64
CA GLN A 117 7.39 6.73 -7.09
C GLN A 117 6.54 7.38 -6.00
N VAL A 118 6.92 8.59 -5.57
CA VAL A 118 6.10 9.42 -4.68
C VAL A 118 5.59 10.61 -5.49
N ASN A 119 4.28 10.76 -5.57
CA ASN A 119 3.63 11.90 -6.21
C ASN A 119 3.33 12.96 -5.14
N GLY A 120 4.10 14.05 -5.13
CA GLY A 120 4.07 15.10 -4.11
C GLY A 120 5.39 15.22 -3.35
N GLY A 121 5.35 15.86 -2.17
CA GLY A 121 6.53 16.07 -1.32
C GLY A 121 6.85 14.86 -0.44
N ALA A 122 8.13 14.52 -0.31
CA ALA A 122 8.63 13.39 0.48
C ALA A 122 9.60 13.86 1.59
N PRO A 123 9.16 14.03 2.84
CA PRO A 123 10.07 14.21 3.99
C PRO A 123 10.59 12.86 4.48
N VAL A 124 11.89 12.76 4.75
CA VAL A 124 12.56 11.53 5.24
C VAL A 124 13.40 11.86 6.48
N GLY A 125 13.20 11.12 7.57
CA GLY A 125 14.02 11.22 8.79
C GLY A 125 13.67 12.37 9.74
N TYR A 126 12.55 13.08 9.53
CA TYR A 126 12.08 14.14 10.44
C TYR A 126 11.26 13.53 11.58
N ALA A 127 11.51 13.98 12.83
CA ALA A 127 10.75 13.55 14.01
C ALA A 127 9.43 14.33 14.20
N ALA A 128 9.36 15.56 13.71
CA ALA A 128 8.15 16.38 13.70
C ALA A 128 7.48 16.36 12.32
N ALA A 129 6.20 16.75 12.26
CA ALA A 129 5.49 16.92 11.00
C ALA A 129 6.16 18.00 10.15
N THR A 130 6.71 17.58 9.01
CA THR A 130 7.43 18.47 8.06
C THR A 130 6.77 18.38 6.70
N THR A 131 6.46 19.53 6.11
CA THR A 131 6.04 19.61 4.71
C THR A 131 7.28 19.70 3.83
N ALA A 132 7.52 18.70 2.98
CA ALA A 132 8.55 18.78 1.96
C ALA A 132 8.14 19.75 0.83
N PRO A 133 9.10 20.27 0.04
CA PRO A 133 8.78 21.07 -1.14
C PRO A 133 7.80 20.33 -2.07
N VAL A 134 6.98 21.10 -2.81
CA VAL A 134 6.05 20.54 -3.79
C VAL A 134 6.84 19.70 -4.81
N ASN A 135 6.48 18.43 -4.95
CA ASN A 135 7.18 17.45 -5.80
C ASN A 135 8.69 17.30 -5.48
N GLY A 136 9.09 17.57 -4.22
CA GLY A 136 10.49 17.54 -3.77
C GLY A 136 10.76 16.55 -2.64
N LEU A 137 12.04 16.35 -2.36
CA LEU A 137 12.55 15.49 -1.28
C LEU A 137 13.21 16.37 -0.21
N ALA A 138 12.79 16.21 1.05
CA ALA A 138 13.45 16.82 2.19
C ALA A 138 14.02 15.68 3.06
N VAL A 139 15.31 15.72 3.40
CA VAL A 139 15.95 14.69 4.25
C VAL A 139 16.57 15.33 5.48
N SER A 140 16.29 14.74 6.65
CA SER A 140 16.98 15.04 7.89
C SER A 140 18.02 13.94 8.15
N GLY A 141 19.27 14.34 8.36
CA GLY A 141 20.41 13.45 8.47
C GLY A 141 21.31 13.49 7.23
N ASN A 142 22.14 12.45 7.08
CA ASN A 142 23.10 12.36 5.98
C ASN A 142 22.48 11.70 4.75
N VAL A 143 22.69 12.28 3.57
CA VAL A 143 22.26 11.71 2.29
C VAL A 143 23.45 11.11 1.54
N GLY A 144 23.36 9.84 1.18
CA GLY A 144 24.30 9.16 0.29
C GLY A 144 23.75 9.04 -1.12
N ILE A 145 24.47 9.55 -2.11
CA ILE A 145 24.16 9.38 -3.55
C ILE A 145 25.31 8.58 -4.17
N GLY A 146 25.02 7.38 -4.68
CA GLY A 146 26.05 6.45 -5.18
C GLY A 146 26.92 5.81 -4.08
N THR A 147 26.51 5.94 -2.81
CA THR A 147 27.23 5.35 -1.66
C THR A 147 26.27 4.81 -0.62
N THR A 148 26.64 3.68 -0.01
CA THR A 148 25.99 3.14 1.20
C THR A 148 26.64 3.63 2.49
N ALA A 149 27.82 4.28 2.38
CA ALA A 149 28.58 4.83 3.50
C ALA A 149 28.36 6.35 3.63
N ALA A 150 27.10 6.79 3.68
CA ALA A 150 26.74 8.20 3.91
C ALA A 150 27.13 8.69 5.33
N SER A 151 27.54 7.77 6.20
CA SER A 151 27.90 7.99 7.60
C SER A 151 29.37 7.68 7.86
N ALA A 152 30.30 8.27 7.09
CA ALA A 152 31.67 8.38 7.60
C ALA A 152 31.65 9.45 8.69
N ALA A 153 31.88 9.04 9.94
CA ALA A 153 31.64 9.75 11.20
C ALA A 153 32.41 11.07 11.43
N SER A 154 32.87 11.77 10.39
CA SER A 154 33.65 13.00 10.53
C SER A 154 33.72 13.82 9.24
N LEU A 155 32.70 13.81 8.38
CA LEU A 155 32.67 14.74 7.24
C LEU A 155 31.77 15.94 7.59
N PRO A 156 32.23 17.19 7.39
CA PRO A 156 31.43 18.39 7.66
C PRO A 156 30.22 18.54 6.71
N PHE A 157 30.07 17.63 5.74
CA PHE A 157 29.08 17.72 4.68
C PHE A 157 27.89 16.79 4.96
N ARG A 158 26.69 17.36 4.95
CA ARG A 158 25.42 16.63 5.13
C ARG A 158 24.99 15.83 3.89
N MET A 159 25.74 15.94 2.79
CA MET A 159 25.52 15.22 1.54
C MET A 159 26.85 14.64 1.04
N CYS A 160 26.88 13.33 0.78
CA CYS A 160 28.00 12.61 0.20
C CYS A 160 27.62 12.06 -1.17
N ILE A 161 28.35 12.44 -2.22
CA ILE A 161 28.13 11.97 -3.60
C ILE A 161 29.40 11.23 -4.06
N ARG A 162 29.27 9.97 -4.46
CA ARG A 162 30.32 9.26 -5.21
C ARG A 162 29.92 9.25 -6.69
N GLY A 163 30.63 10.03 -7.51
CA GLY A 163 30.36 10.19 -8.94
C GLY A 163 29.99 11.63 -9.32
N ASN A 164 29.28 11.80 -10.43
CA ASN A 164 28.89 13.12 -10.92
C ASN A 164 27.65 13.63 -10.18
N GLY A 165 27.76 14.81 -9.58
CA GLY A 165 26.61 15.57 -9.07
C GLY A 165 26.32 16.75 -9.98
N VAL A 166 25.08 16.91 -10.42
CA VAL A 166 24.62 18.11 -11.14
C VAL A 166 23.72 18.89 -10.17
N ILE A 167 24.23 20.00 -9.65
CA ILE A 167 23.47 20.93 -8.82
C ILE A 167 23.15 22.13 -9.70
N ARG A 168 21.86 22.32 -10.03
CA ARG A 168 21.40 23.48 -10.80
C ARG A 168 20.63 24.40 -9.85
N GLY A 169 21.20 25.55 -9.52
CA GLY A 169 20.63 26.53 -8.59
C GLY A 169 21.70 27.40 -7.93
N GLY A 170 21.34 28.63 -7.53
CA GLY A 170 22.26 29.62 -6.96
C GLY A 170 22.60 29.43 -5.47
N ASP A 171 21.86 28.59 -4.76
CA ASP A 171 21.99 28.43 -3.29
C ASP A 171 22.82 27.19 -2.92
N LEU A 172 23.97 27.02 -3.57
CA LEU A 172 25.10 26.31 -2.93
C LEU A 172 25.63 27.26 -1.87
N GLY A 173 24.98 27.30 -0.70
CA GLY A 173 25.19 28.32 0.33
C GLY A 173 26.64 28.78 0.44
N SER A 174 26.85 30.09 0.34
CA SER A 174 28.13 30.71 0.67
C SER A 174 28.42 30.42 2.13
N GLY A 175 29.26 29.42 2.38
CA GLY A 175 29.85 29.23 3.71
C GLY A 175 30.45 30.57 4.10
N GLY A 176 29.85 31.22 5.11
CA GLY A 176 30.39 32.43 5.69
C GLY A 176 31.81 32.15 6.12
N ALA A 177 32.76 32.81 5.47
CA ALA A 177 34.13 32.86 5.96
C ALA A 177 34.10 33.60 7.30
N LEU A 178 34.53 32.91 8.36
CA LEU A 178 35.13 33.52 9.54
C LEU A 178 36.57 32.99 9.62
#